data_AF-A0A9R0QC24-F1
#
_entry.id   AF-A0A9R0QC24-F1
#
_cell.length_a   1.000
_cell.length_b   1.000
_cell.length_c   1.000
_cell.angle_alpha   90.00
_cell.angle_beta   90.00
_cell.angle_gamma   90.00
#
_symmetry.space_group_name_H-M   'P 1'
#
loop_
_entity.id
_entity.type
_entity.pdbx_description
1 polymer ?
#
loop_
_entity_poly.entity_id
_entity_poly.type
_entity_poly.pdbx_seq_one_letter_code
_entity_poly.pdbx_strand_id
1 'polypeptide(L)'
;MHHRDRLLKLDAAAHEALQIFQVDKHPSYMGIGRAKEGFSVFGILNKCVTPMGRRLLRAWFLRPIIDIDVINNRLNTISFFLCCEEVMSALRQTLKSVRDVPHMLKVLFSLLCSCTF
;
A
#
# COMPACT_ATOMS: atom_id res chain seq x y z
N MET A 1 -11.53 -25.14 0.89
CA MET A 1 -11.69 -24.09 -0.13
C MET A 1 -12.88 -23.21 0.26
N HIS A 2 -12.67 -22.05 0.91
CA HIS A 2 -13.59 -20.88 1.00
C HIS A 2 -13.03 -19.90 2.03
N HIS A 3 -11.94 -19.20 1.69
CA HIS A 3 -11.37 -18.14 2.54
C HIS A 3 -11.55 -16.75 1.91
N ARG A 4 -12.31 -16.65 0.81
CA ARG A 4 -12.51 -15.40 0.06
C ARG A 4 -13.58 -14.48 0.66
N ASP A 5 -14.33 -14.93 1.67
CA ASP A 5 -15.50 -14.22 2.20
C ASP A 5 -15.30 -13.54 3.57
N ARG A 6 -14.07 -13.56 4.15
CA ARG A 6 -13.77 -12.88 5.43
C ARG A 6 -13.17 -11.48 5.24
N LEU A 7 -13.77 -10.70 4.36
CA LEU A 7 -13.41 -9.30 4.13
C LEU A 7 -14.64 -8.41 4.28
N LEU A 8 -14.42 -7.19 4.76
CA LEU A 8 -15.46 -6.18 4.82
C LEU A 8 -15.86 -5.79 3.40
N LYS A 9 -17.15 -5.86 3.09
CA LYS A 9 -17.70 -5.34 1.84
C LYS A 9 -17.92 -3.84 2.00
N LEU A 10 -17.23 -3.06 1.18
CA LEU A 10 -17.41 -1.61 1.08
C LEU A 10 -17.83 -1.30 -0.35
N ASP A 11 -18.97 -0.63 -0.51
CA ASP A 11 -19.45 -0.17 -1.80
C ASP A 11 -18.69 1.10 -2.24
N ALA A 12 -18.90 1.54 -3.48
CA ALA A 12 -18.20 2.70 -4.02
C ALA A 12 -18.58 3.98 -3.26
N ALA A 13 -19.85 4.11 -2.86
CA ALA A 13 -20.33 5.27 -2.12
C ALA A 13 -19.67 5.40 -0.75
N ALA A 14 -19.52 4.30 0.02
CA ALA A 14 -18.78 4.32 1.28
C ALA A 14 -17.30 4.69 1.08
N HIS A 15 -16.65 4.18 0.03
CA HIS A 15 -15.25 4.54 -0.24
C HIS A 15 -15.06 6.03 -0.50
N GLU A 16 -15.99 6.66 -1.23
CA GLU A 16 -15.97 8.08 -1.54
C GLU A 16 -16.34 8.94 -0.33
N ALA A 17 -17.44 8.61 0.35
CA ALA A 17 -17.92 9.34 1.52
C ALA A 17 -16.93 9.33 2.69
N LEU A 18 -16.19 8.23 2.87
CA LEU A 18 -15.14 8.10 3.89
C LEU A 18 -13.78 8.60 3.40
N GLN A 19 -13.66 9.05 2.14
CA GLN A 19 -12.42 9.51 1.52
C GLN A 19 -11.26 8.53 1.76
N ILE A 20 -11.51 7.22 1.60
CA ILE A 20 -10.51 6.17 1.84
C ILE A 20 -9.31 6.39 0.93
N PHE A 21 -9.59 6.73 -0.34
CA PHE A 21 -8.64 7.22 -1.30
C PHE A 21 -9.17 8.52 -1.91
N GLN A 22 -8.27 9.46 -2.15
CA GLN A 22 -8.60 10.67 -2.89
C GLN A 22 -7.43 10.92 -3.82
N VAL A 23 -7.68 10.77 -5.12
CA VAL A 23 -6.67 11.06 -6.14
C VAL A 23 -6.98 12.46 -6.64
N ASP A 24 -6.27 13.44 -6.11
CA ASP A 24 -6.43 14.82 -6.55
C ASP A 24 -5.88 14.93 -7.98
N LYS A 25 -6.72 15.43 -8.88
CA LYS A 25 -6.28 15.81 -10.22
C LYS A 25 -5.31 16.99 -10.07
N HIS A 26 -4.20 16.92 -10.79
CA HIS A 26 -3.21 17.98 -10.75
C HIS A 26 -3.87 19.32 -11.18
N PRO A 27 -3.66 20.44 -10.46
CA PRO A 27 -4.36 21.70 -10.72
C PRO A 27 -3.92 22.41 -12.01
N SER A 28 -2.94 21.84 -12.75
CA SER A 28 -2.56 22.34 -14.06
C SER A 28 -3.66 22.06 -15.08
N TYR A 29 -4.16 23.12 -15.71
CA TYR A 29 -5.06 23.07 -16.86
C TYR A 29 -4.49 22.24 -18.03
N MET A 30 -3.17 22.15 -18.15
CA MET A 30 -2.48 21.34 -19.16
C MET A 30 -2.37 19.85 -18.82
N GLY A 31 -2.77 19.41 -17.63
CA GLY A 31 -2.71 17.99 -17.22
C GLY A 31 -1.29 17.40 -17.12
N ILE A 32 -0.25 18.22 -17.26
CA ILE A 32 1.15 17.81 -17.14
C ILE A 32 1.48 17.75 -15.64
N GLY A 33 1.24 16.59 -15.03
CA GLY A 33 1.53 16.32 -13.63
C GLY A 33 1.03 14.95 -13.23
N ARG A 34 1.79 14.24 -12.37
CA ARG A 34 1.31 12.99 -11.79
C ARG A 34 0.22 13.32 -10.78
N ALA A 35 -0.94 12.69 -10.91
CA ALA A 35 -1.96 12.73 -9.87
C ALA A 35 -1.33 12.27 -8.55
N LYS A 36 -1.52 13.07 -7.49
CA LYS A 36 -1.03 12.76 -6.15
C LYS A 36 -2.19 12.28 -5.31
N GLU A 37 -1.90 11.42 -4.35
CA GLU A 37 -2.86 11.13 -3.30
C GLU A 37 -3.10 12.43 -2.53
N GLY A 38 -4.34 12.88 -2.52
CA GLY A 38 -4.84 14.05 -1.82
C GLY A 38 -5.04 13.81 -0.34
N PHE A 39 -5.90 14.61 0.28
CA PHE A 39 -6.32 14.40 1.68
C PHE A 39 -7.25 13.18 1.77
N SER A 40 -6.67 12.01 2.02
CA SER A 40 -7.40 10.76 2.20
C SER A 40 -6.93 10.00 3.44
N VAL A 41 -7.76 9.07 3.93
CA VAL A 41 -7.39 8.20 5.06
C VAL A 41 -6.11 7.43 4.74
N PHE A 42 -5.98 6.92 3.51
CA PHE A 42 -4.76 6.28 3.04
C PHE A 42 -3.56 7.25 3.01
N GLY A 43 -3.76 8.48 2.53
CA GLY A 43 -2.71 9.49 2.48
C GLY A 43 -2.14 9.84 3.86
N ILE A 44 -3.01 9.93 4.86
CA ILE A 44 -2.63 10.22 6.26
C ILE A 44 -1.84 9.04 6.87
N LEU A 45 -2.36 7.82 6.71
CA LEU A 45 -1.84 6.63 7.39
C LEU A 45 -0.64 5.97 6.67
N ASN A 46 -0.45 6.22 5.38
CA ASN A 46 0.67 5.65 4.64
C ASN A 46 2.01 6.26 5.04
N LYS A 47 2.73 5.56 5.94
CA LYS A 47 4.11 5.84 6.34
C LYS A 47 5.11 4.78 5.87
N CYS A 48 4.73 4.00 4.84
CA CYS A 48 5.59 2.94 4.28
C CYS A 48 6.81 3.53 3.58
N VAL A 49 7.98 2.94 3.82
CA VAL A 49 9.25 3.37 3.20
C VAL A 49 9.55 2.67 1.87
N THR A 50 8.83 1.59 1.54
CA THR A 50 9.02 0.84 0.28
C THR A 50 7.80 0.99 -0.65
N PRO A 51 8.01 0.99 -1.98
CA PRO A 51 6.91 0.97 -2.95
C PRO A 51 6.01 -0.26 -2.80
N MET A 52 6.58 -1.42 -2.49
CA MET A 52 5.84 -2.65 -2.25
C MET A 52 4.94 -2.54 -1.02
N GLY A 53 5.45 -1.98 0.09
CA GLY A 53 4.68 -1.75 1.31
C GLY A 53 3.52 -0.80 1.08
N ARG A 54 3.73 0.29 0.33
CA ARG A 54 2.66 1.22 -0.07
C ARG A 54 1.53 0.50 -0.82
N ARG A 55 1.87 -0.38 -1.76
CA ARG A 55 0.87 -1.16 -2.53
C ARG A 55 0.11 -2.15 -1.65
N LEU A 56 0.82 -2.83 -0.75
CA LEU A 56 0.21 -3.75 0.21
C LEU A 56 -0.77 -3.03 1.13
N LEU A 57 -0.36 -1.89 1.69
CA LEU A 57 -1.23 -1.06 2.53
C LEU A 57 -2.47 -0.59 1.76
N ARG A 58 -2.30 -0.15 0.51
CA ARG A 58 -3.43 0.23 -0.36
C ARG A 58 -4.40 -0.94 -0.55
N ALA A 59 -3.89 -2.14 -0.77
CA ALA A 59 -4.71 -3.34 -0.90
C ALA A 59 -5.46 -3.69 0.40
N TRP A 60 -4.87 -3.44 1.58
CA TRP A 60 -5.56 -3.65 2.86
C TRP A 60 -6.70 -2.65 3.08
N PHE A 61 -6.56 -1.40 2.63
CA PHE A 61 -7.61 -0.39 2.73
C PHE A 61 -8.79 -0.70 1.80
N LEU A 62 -8.51 -1.23 0.61
CA LEU A 62 -9.55 -1.72 -0.32
C LEU A 62 -10.27 -2.97 0.20
N ARG A 63 -9.60 -3.76 1.05
CA ARG A 63 -10.07 -5.07 1.49
C ARG A 63 -9.80 -5.25 2.98
N PRO A 64 -10.53 -4.55 3.86
CA PRO A 64 -10.35 -4.69 5.30
C PRO A 64 -10.70 -6.12 5.73
N ILE A 65 -9.92 -6.64 6.66
CA ILE A 65 -10.13 -7.97 7.25
C ILE A 65 -11.22 -7.89 8.33
N ILE A 66 -12.04 -8.93 8.45
CA ILE A 66 -13.03 -9.09 9.54
C ILE A 66 -12.75 -10.31 10.41
N ASP A 67 -11.66 -11.02 10.14
CA ASP A 67 -11.21 -12.18 10.89
C ASP A 67 -10.48 -11.73 12.17
N ILE A 68 -11.04 -12.06 13.33
CA ILE A 68 -10.55 -11.58 14.63
C ILE A 68 -9.14 -12.10 14.94
N ASP A 69 -8.81 -13.32 14.56
CA ASP A 69 -7.49 -13.91 14.83
C ASP A 69 -6.42 -13.19 14.01
N VAL A 70 -6.74 -12.89 12.74
CA VAL A 70 -5.85 -12.13 11.86
C VAL A 70 -5.69 -10.68 12.34
N ILE A 71 -6.78 -10.06 12.81
CA ILE A 71 -6.74 -8.70 13.38
C ILE A 71 -5.83 -8.68 14.62
N ASN A 72 -6.05 -9.58 15.57
CA ASN A 72 -5.24 -9.66 16.79
C ASN A 72 -3.77 -9.93 16.49
N ASN A 73 -3.46 -10.81 15.53
CA ASN A 73 -2.08 -11.05 15.12
C ASN A 73 -1.40 -9.78 14.56
N ARG A 74 -2.12 -8.98 13.75
CA ARG A 74 -1.61 -7.69 13.27
C ARG A 74 -1.39 -6.71 14.43
N LEU A 75 -2.33 -6.63 15.37
CA LEU A 75 -2.22 -5.77 16.55
C LEU A 75 -1.03 -6.17 17.43
N ASN A 76 -0.82 -7.47 17.68
CA ASN A 76 0.34 -7.98 18.42
C ASN A 76 1.66 -7.59 17.74
N THR A 77 1.72 -7.71 16.41
CA THR A 77 2.89 -7.29 15.63
C THR A 77 3.14 -5.78 15.77
N ILE A 78 2.09 -4.96 15.72
CA ILE A 78 2.19 -3.51 15.92
C ILE A 78 2.69 -3.21 17.34
N SER A 79 2.09 -3.81 18.37
CA SER A 79 2.50 -3.64 19.77
C SER A 79 3.97 -3.98 19.98
N PHE A 80 4.45 -5.08 19.38
CA PHE A 80 5.87 -5.45 19.43
C PHE A 80 6.78 -4.33 18.90
N PHE A 81 6.49 -3.80 17.70
CA PHE A 81 7.31 -2.73 17.12
C PHE A 81 7.17 -1.38 17.85
N LEU A 82 6.04 -1.14 18.54
CA LEU A 82 5.88 0.02 19.41
C LEU A 82 6.71 -0.11 20.70
N CYS A 83 6.83 -1.31 21.26
CA CYS A 83 7.67 -1.57 22.43
C CYS A 83 9.17 -1.57 22.11
N CYS A 84 9.55 -1.84 20.85
CA CYS A 84 10.93 -1.94 20.41
C CYS A 84 11.27 -0.90 19.33
N GLU A 85 11.28 0.39 19.70
CA GLU A 85 11.47 1.50 18.75
C GLU A 85 12.82 1.45 18.01
N GLU A 86 13.90 1.07 18.70
CA GLU A 86 15.23 0.93 18.08
C GLU A 86 15.23 -0.09 16.93
N VAL A 87 14.59 -1.25 17.16
CA VAL A 87 14.44 -2.31 16.15
C VAL A 87 13.64 -1.78 14.96
N MET A 88 12.55 -1.04 15.22
CA MET A 88 11.74 -0.44 14.17
C MET A 88 12.51 0.60 13.36
N SER A 89 13.33 1.43 14.01
CA SER A 89 14.17 2.43 13.37
C SER A 89 15.23 1.79 12.47
N ALA A 90 15.96 0.79 12.99
CA ALA A 90 16.96 0.04 12.24
C ALA A 90 16.32 -0.68 11.03
N LEU A 91 15.17 -1.33 11.23
CA LEU A 91 14.43 -2.00 10.16
C LEU A 91 13.99 -1.00 9.07
N ARG A 92 13.41 0.14 9.46
CA ARG A 92 13.02 1.20 8.52
C ARG A 92 14.21 1.71 7.72
N GLN A 93 15.35 1.90 8.36
CA GLN A 93 16.56 2.39 7.69
C GLN A 93 17.07 1.37 6.67
N THR A 94 17.12 0.09 7.02
CA THR A 94 17.49 -0.99 6.09
C THR A 94 16.53 -1.06 4.91
N LEU A 95 15.21 -1.01 5.16
CA LEU A 95 14.18 -1.11 4.13
C LEU A 95 14.17 0.04 3.12
N LYS A 96 14.72 1.23 3.46
CA LYS A 96 14.83 2.34 2.49
C LYS A 96 15.71 1.98 1.28
N SER A 97 16.65 1.06 1.43
CA SER A 97 17.52 0.62 0.33
C SER A 97 16.82 -0.38 -0.62
N VAL A 98 15.69 -0.96 -0.20
CA VAL A 98 14.97 -1.97 -0.97
C VAL A 98 14.20 -1.32 -2.11
N ARG A 99 14.65 -1.61 -3.34
CA ARG A 99 14.00 -1.16 -4.58
C ARG A 99 12.78 -2.01 -4.91
N ASP A 100 11.97 -1.51 -5.85
CA ASP A 100 10.75 -2.17 -6.31
C ASP A 100 11.07 -3.40 -7.17
N VAL A 101 11.28 -4.55 -6.53
CA VAL A 101 11.69 -5.80 -7.20
C VAL A 101 10.72 -6.20 -8.34
N PRO A 102 9.39 -6.24 -8.15
CA PRO A 102 8.47 -6.54 -9.26
C PRO A 102 8.61 -5.59 -10.45
N HIS A 103 8.85 -4.30 -10.18
CA HIS A 103 9.07 -3.34 -11.27
C HIS A 103 10.40 -3.62 -11.98
N MET A 104 11.48 -3.90 -11.24
CA MET A 104 12.77 -4.26 -11.85
C MET A 104 12.67 -5.53 -12.68
N LEU A 105 11.97 -6.56 -12.18
CA LEU A 105 11.71 -7.79 -12.93
C LEU A 105 10.91 -7.51 -14.20
N LYS A 106 9.86 -6.69 -14.13
CA LYS A 106 9.08 -6.29 -15.30
C LYS A 106 9.95 -5.61 -16.36
N VAL A 107 10.83 -4.69 -15.96
CA VAL A 107 11.75 -4.01 -16.88
C VAL A 107 12.74 -5.01 -17.48
N LEU A 108 13.36 -5.85 -16.65
CA LEU A 108 14.31 -6.87 -17.10
C LEU A 108 13.66 -7.80 -18.13
N PHE A 109 12.49 -8.37 -17.83
CA PHE A 109 11.77 -9.24 -18.76
C PHE A 109 11.31 -8.52 -20.02
N SER A 110 10.93 -7.24 -19.93
CA SER A 110 10.58 -6.47 -21.13
C SER A 110 11.78 -6.24 -22.06
N LEU A 111 12.98 -6.02 -21.49
CA LEU A 111 14.21 -5.84 -22.26
C LEU A 111 14.68 -7.15 -22.89
N LEU A 112 14.50 -8.27 -22.19
CA LEU A 112 14.79 -9.61 -22.72
C LEU A 112 13.82 -10.01 -23.85
N CYS A 113 12.56 -9.55 -23.78
CA CYS A 113 11.54 -9.84 -24.80
C CYS A 113 11.70 -8.98 -26.07
N SER A 114 12.38 -7.83 -26.00
CA SER A 114 12.70 -7.00 -27.18
C SER A 114 13.80 -7.59 -28.08
N CYS A 115 14.42 -8.71 -27.70
CA CYS A 115 15.49 -9.38 -28.46
C CYS A 115 15.02 -10.64 -29.21
N THR A 116 13.70 -10.88 -29.30
CA THR A 116 13.11 -11.93 -30.13
C THR A 116 11.94 -11.37 -30.91
N PHE A 117 12.25 -10.67 -32.01
CA PHE A 117 11.58 -10.71 -33.33
C PHE A 117 12.29 -9.74 -34.28
#